data_AF-R9KDA9-F1
#
_entry.id   AF-R9KDA9-F1
#
_cell.length_a   1.000
_cell.length_b   1.000
_cell.length_c   1.000
_cell.angle_alpha   90.00
_cell.angle_beta   90.00
_cell.angle_gamma   90.00
#
_symmetry.space_group_name_H-M   'P 1'
#
loop_
_entity.id
_entity.type
_entity.pdbx_description
1 polymer ?
#
loop_
_entity_poly.entity_id
_entity_poly.type
_entity_poly.pdbx_seq_one_letter_code
_entity_poly.pdbx_strand_id
1 'polypeptide(L)'
;MNEEIKVHPIKSCKDFGLAKRNFEELTKKISSLQLDLELDDEETPKLESGIVDMEQKLEEQKKIINGFINAQANYDSKFLSSNLDCLLKRHGLRISDLEELLGVSAGYVSRTVNPDSKKRLSVDIVWKISAIFQVNVDDLLNIDFQVPTQSLSDVIAFFKKLKQETDEATIHWTNQGNKKEDYVGIFFKELEESGLDGTKRYRYAPNGFASVTKAVELTDDIFSAETSIGELFLLSLENQFGENGYELYRYTGRENYGSSYDDSTDLDLICSTFDDKSNTLKGKCDELFKSVKLHESDFVISESAKSLIDRYLNPKKSNAADGFMNIPDSIDEELPFN
;
A
#
# COMPACT_ATOMS: atom_id res chain seq x y z
N MET A 1 18.93 32.92 -1.91
CA MET A 1 18.86 32.22 -3.21
C MET A 1 17.63 32.76 -3.93
N ASN A 2 17.79 33.64 -4.91
CA ASN A 2 16.67 34.12 -5.73
C ASN A 2 16.30 33.02 -6.71
N GLU A 3 15.34 32.17 -6.36
CA GLU A 3 14.69 31.32 -7.35
C GLU A 3 14.02 32.23 -8.38
N GLU A 4 14.50 32.12 -9.61
CA GLU A 4 13.98 32.85 -10.77
C GLU A 4 12.54 32.36 -11.02
N ILE A 5 11.56 33.18 -10.63
CA ILE A 5 10.14 32.81 -10.73
C ILE A 5 9.75 32.77 -12.21
N LYS A 6 9.30 31.60 -12.67
CA LYS A 6 8.98 31.29 -14.08
C LYS A 6 7.48 31.03 -14.28
N VAL A 7 7.00 31.33 -15.48
CA VAL A 7 5.67 30.91 -15.93
C VAL A 7 5.73 29.44 -16.33
N HIS A 8 4.83 28.63 -15.78
CA HIS A 8 4.77 27.19 -16.05
C HIS A 8 3.77 26.89 -17.17
N PRO A 9 4.21 26.28 -18.28
CA PRO A 9 3.31 25.82 -19.34
C PRO A 9 2.49 24.61 -18.88
N ILE A 10 1.30 24.44 -19.45
CA ILE A 10 0.41 23.31 -19.15
C ILE A 10 0.26 22.45 -20.41
N LYS A 11 0.77 21.22 -20.39
CA LYS A 11 0.59 20.23 -21.48
C LYS A 11 -0.23 19.01 -21.03
N SER A 12 -0.36 18.81 -19.72
CA SER A 12 -1.09 17.72 -19.09
C SER A 12 -1.82 18.17 -17.82
N CYS A 13 -2.72 17.35 -17.29
CA CYS A 13 -3.37 17.58 -15.99
C CYS A 13 -2.35 17.66 -14.83
N LYS A 14 -1.22 16.97 -14.94
CA LYS A 14 -0.12 17.06 -13.96
C LYS A 14 0.52 18.45 -13.95
N ASP A 15 0.73 19.03 -15.14
CA ASP A 15 1.29 20.38 -15.28
C ASP A 15 0.33 21.45 -14.75
N PHE A 16 -0.98 21.22 -14.85
CA PHE A 16 -2.01 22.11 -14.32
C PHE A 16 -1.88 22.33 -12.82
N GLY A 17 -1.61 21.27 -12.06
CA GLY A 17 -1.42 21.37 -10.61
C GLY A 17 -0.15 22.12 -10.20
N LEU A 18 0.92 22.01 -11.00
CA LEU A 18 2.16 22.76 -10.78
C LEU A 18 1.96 24.24 -11.12
N ALA A 19 1.33 24.53 -12.25
CA ALA A 19 0.99 25.88 -12.68
C ALA A 19 0.10 26.61 -11.67
N LYS A 20 -0.85 25.92 -11.06
CA LYS A 20 -1.75 26.50 -10.05
C LYS A 20 -1.05 26.78 -8.71
N ARG A 21 -0.17 25.88 -8.25
CA ARG A 21 0.67 26.14 -7.06
C ARG A 21 1.58 27.35 -7.27
N ASN A 22 2.23 27.43 -8.43
CA ASN A 22 3.04 28.59 -8.79
C ASN A 22 2.21 29.90 -8.82
N PHE A 23 0.99 29.85 -9.34
CA PHE A 23 0.06 30.99 -9.30
C PHE A 23 -0.27 31.44 -7.87
N GLU A 24 -0.53 30.51 -6.95
CA GLU A 24 -0.80 30.79 -5.54
C GLU A 24 0.43 31.36 -4.81
N GLU A 25 1.62 30.84 -5.08
CA GLU A 25 2.89 31.34 -4.53
C GLU A 25 3.22 32.74 -5.03
N LEU A 26 3.07 33.00 -6.34
CA LEU A 26 3.21 34.33 -6.94
C LEU A 26 2.27 35.33 -6.28
N THR A 27 0.99 34.96 -6.11
CA THR A 27 -0.01 35.83 -5.47
C THR A 27 0.40 36.20 -4.05
N LYS A 28 0.80 35.21 -3.23
CA LYS A 28 1.26 35.45 -1.85
C LYS A 28 2.50 36.34 -1.80
N LYS A 29 3.45 36.12 -2.70
CA LYS A 29 4.70 36.88 -2.76
C LYS A 29 4.47 38.34 -3.16
N ILE A 30 3.58 38.58 -4.12
CA ILE A 30 3.15 39.93 -4.51
C ILE A 30 2.49 40.63 -3.31
N SER A 31 1.53 39.97 -2.64
CA SER A 31 0.86 40.57 -1.48
C SER A 31 1.81 40.88 -0.33
N SER A 32 2.81 40.02 -0.07
CA SER A 32 3.85 40.30 0.94
C SER A 32 4.67 41.53 0.59
N LEU A 33 5.14 41.64 -0.66
CA LEU A 33 5.98 42.76 -1.09
C LEU A 33 5.21 44.07 -1.18
N GLN A 34 3.91 44.02 -1.50
CA GLN A 34 3.03 45.20 -1.43
C GLN A 34 2.90 45.71 0.01
N LEU A 35 2.82 44.81 0.99
CA LEU A 35 2.77 45.16 2.40
C LEU A 35 4.11 45.73 2.90
N ASP A 36 5.23 45.19 2.42
CA ASP A 36 6.57 45.73 2.72
C ASP A 36 6.78 47.12 2.10
N LEU A 37 6.18 47.39 0.93
CA LEU A 37 6.20 48.70 0.27
C LEU A 37 5.44 49.79 1.06
N GLU A 38 4.42 49.40 1.83
CA GLU A 38 3.65 50.32 2.69
C GLU A 38 4.44 50.73 3.96
N LEU A 39 5.57 50.09 4.24
CA LEU A 39 6.33 50.23 5.49
C LEU A 39 7.72 50.89 5.34
N ASP A 40 8.25 51.08 4.13
CA ASP A 40 9.65 51.51 3.94
C ASP A 40 9.85 52.49 2.75
N ASP A 41 10.46 53.67 3.01
CA ASP A 41 10.55 54.80 2.06
C ASP A 41 11.84 54.81 1.20
N GLU A 42 12.88 54.01 1.51
CA GLU A 42 14.21 54.12 0.86
C GLU A 42 14.49 53.14 -0.30
N GLU A 43 13.80 51.99 -0.39
CA GLU A 43 14.00 50.98 -1.47
C GLU A 43 12.88 50.92 -2.54
N THR A 44 11.94 51.86 -2.49
CA THR A 44 10.64 51.87 -3.21
C THR A 44 10.74 51.57 -4.71
N PRO A 45 11.62 52.19 -5.52
CA PRO A 45 11.59 52.03 -6.98
C PRO A 45 11.99 50.63 -7.47
N LYS A 46 12.87 49.94 -6.72
CA LYS A 46 13.31 48.57 -7.08
C LYS A 46 12.26 47.53 -6.70
N LEU A 47 11.62 47.70 -5.54
CA LEU A 47 10.49 46.85 -5.15
C LEU A 47 9.31 47.03 -6.11
N GLU A 48 8.95 48.26 -6.46
CA GLU A 48 7.86 48.55 -7.42
C GLU A 48 8.11 47.86 -8.77
N SER A 49 9.32 47.99 -9.33
CA SER A 49 9.66 47.32 -10.60
C SER A 49 9.62 45.80 -10.49
N GLY A 50 10.00 45.23 -9.34
CA GLY A 50 9.93 43.79 -9.10
C GLY A 50 8.49 43.28 -9.00
N ILE A 51 7.62 44.03 -8.31
CA ILE A 51 6.19 43.74 -8.19
C ILE A 51 5.53 43.72 -9.57
N VAL A 52 5.80 44.73 -10.42
CA VAL A 52 5.24 44.81 -11.78
C VAL A 52 5.64 43.60 -12.64
N ASP A 53 6.89 43.14 -12.60
CA ASP A 53 7.33 41.92 -13.31
C ASP A 53 6.59 40.67 -12.82
N MET A 54 6.39 40.54 -11.50
CA MET A 54 5.65 39.42 -10.92
C MET A 54 4.16 39.48 -11.25
N GLU A 55 3.54 40.66 -11.27
CA GLU A 55 2.15 40.84 -11.69
C GLU A 55 1.95 40.46 -13.16
N GLN A 56 2.89 40.82 -14.04
CA GLN A 56 2.85 40.39 -15.44
C GLN A 56 2.91 38.86 -15.56
N LYS A 57 3.85 38.21 -14.85
CA LYS A 57 3.96 36.74 -14.82
C LYS A 57 2.72 36.07 -14.23
N LEU A 58 2.10 36.68 -13.22
CA LEU A 58 0.86 36.19 -12.61
C LEU A 58 -0.29 36.20 -13.63
N GLU A 59 -0.45 37.30 -14.38
CA GLU A 59 -1.50 37.40 -15.40
C GLU A 59 -1.24 36.46 -16.59
N GLU A 60 0.03 36.28 -16.99
CA GLU A 60 0.42 35.27 -17.99
C GLU A 60 0.08 33.84 -17.53
N GLN A 61 0.42 33.49 -16.29
CA GLN A 61 0.11 32.19 -15.70
C GLN A 61 -1.41 31.95 -15.63
N LYS A 62 -2.18 32.96 -15.22
CA LYS A 62 -3.64 32.93 -15.16
C LYS A 62 -4.26 32.71 -16.54
N LYS A 63 -3.73 33.35 -17.58
CA LYS A 63 -4.18 33.15 -18.96
C LYS A 63 -3.95 31.72 -19.42
N ILE A 64 -2.81 31.11 -19.09
CA ILE A 64 -2.50 29.71 -19.43
C ILE A 64 -3.46 28.75 -18.69
N ILE A 65 -3.66 28.96 -17.38
CA ILE A 65 -4.58 28.17 -16.55
C ILE A 65 -6.01 28.24 -17.12
N ASN A 66 -6.51 29.45 -17.39
CA ASN A 66 -7.84 29.64 -17.96
C ASN A 66 -7.96 29.04 -19.36
N GLY A 67 -6.92 29.14 -20.19
CA GLY A 67 -6.86 28.49 -21.50
C GLY A 67 -7.01 26.97 -21.39
N PHE A 68 -6.30 26.34 -20.45
CA PHE A 68 -6.41 24.91 -20.19
C PHE A 68 -7.80 24.51 -19.67
N ILE A 69 -8.35 25.24 -18.70
CA ILE A 69 -9.70 24.98 -18.16
C ILE A 69 -10.75 25.05 -19.28
N ASN A 70 -10.68 26.09 -20.12
CA ASN A 70 -11.61 26.26 -21.23
C ASN A 70 -11.47 25.16 -22.29
N ALA A 71 -10.24 24.71 -22.58
CA ALA A 71 -9.99 23.60 -23.49
C ALA A 71 -10.53 22.26 -22.95
N GLN A 72 -10.56 22.10 -21.63
CA GLN A 72 -11.01 20.89 -20.94
C GLN A 72 -12.50 20.94 -20.54
N ALA A 73 -13.28 21.90 -21.04
CA ALA A 73 -14.71 22.04 -20.72
C ALA A 73 -15.55 20.77 -21.00
N ASN A 74 -15.02 19.82 -21.80
CA ASN A 74 -15.70 18.61 -22.24
C ASN A 74 -15.02 17.29 -21.78
N TYR A 75 -14.25 17.28 -20.69
CA TYR A 75 -13.61 16.04 -20.20
C TYR A 75 -14.62 14.92 -19.93
N ASP A 76 -14.26 13.68 -20.26
CA ASP A 76 -15.11 12.52 -19.95
C ASP A 76 -15.10 12.29 -18.43
N SER A 77 -16.29 12.26 -17.84
CA SER A 77 -16.50 12.13 -16.39
C SER A 77 -17.15 10.80 -16.02
N LYS A 78 -17.14 9.84 -16.95
CA LYS A 78 -17.80 8.54 -16.81
C LYS A 78 -17.51 7.85 -15.47
N PHE A 79 -16.26 7.87 -15.01
CA PHE A 79 -15.86 7.22 -13.76
C PHE A 79 -15.79 8.18 -12.56
N LEU A 80 -15.94 9.50 -12.77
CA LEU A 80 -15.74 10.47 -11.71
C LEU A 80 -16.69 10.26 -10.52
N SER A 81 -17.98 10.01 -10.79
CA SER A 81 -18.96 9.78 -9.73
C SER A 81 -18.67 8.50 -8.95
N SER A 82 -18.43 7.38 -9.64
CA SER A 82 -18.17 6.08 -9.02
C SER A 82 -16.85 6.05 -8.26
N ASN A 83 -15.83 6.73 -8.79
CA ASN A 83 -14.53 6.89 -8.15
C ASN A 83 -14.64 7.78 -6.92
N LEU A 84 -15.41 8.86 -6.97
CA LEU A 84 -15.62 9.73 -5.82
C LEU A 84 -16.32 8.99 -4.68
N ASP A 85 -17.34 8.19 -4.98
CA ASP A 85 -17.99 7.34 -3.98
C ASP A 85 -17.01 6.33 -3.37
N CYS A 86 -16.12 5.75 -4.17
CA CYS A 86 -15.07 4.85 -3.69
C CYS A 86 -14.11 5.57 -2.73
N LEU A 87 -13.62 6.76 -3.11
CA LEU A 87 -12.71 7.57 -2.30
C LEU A 87 -13.36 8.04 -1.00
N LEU A 88 -14.59 8.55 -1.05
CA LEU A 88 -15.33 9.01 0.13
C LEU A 88 -15.50 7.89 1.15
N LYS A 89 -15.95 6.70 0.71
CA LYS A 89 -16.09 5.53 1.58
C LYS A 89 -14.76 5.10 2.20
N ARG A 90 -13.69 5.11 1.41
CA ARG A 90 -12.33 4.74 1.85
C ARG A 90 -11.81 5.63 2.95
N HIS A 91 -12.08 6.93 2.88
CA HIS A 91 -11.62 7.91 3.86
C HIS A 91 -12.63 8.16 4.99
N GLY A 92 -13.73 7.41 5.05
CA GLY A 92 -14.78 7.62 6.05
C GLY A 92 -15.46 8.99 5.94
N LEU A 93 -15.39 9.63 4.78
CA LEU A 93 -15.91 10.97 4.53
C LEU A 93 -17.29 10.90 3.87
N ARG A 94 -18.18 11.81 4.25
CA ARG A 94 -19.42 12.08 3.52
C ARG A 94 -19.16 13.11 2.44
N ILE A 95 -20.03 13.14 1.44
CA ILE A 95 -19.95 14.15 0.37
C ILE A 95 -20.04 15.59 0.91
N SER A 96 -20.76 15.80 2.02
CA SER A 96 -20.82 17.09 2.73
C SER A 96 -19.46 17.50 3.29
N ASP A 97 -18.71 16.54 3.81
CA ASP A 97 -17.40 16.79 4.41
C ASP A 97 -16.39 17.13 3.30
N LEU A 98 -16.51 16.49 2.13
CA LEU A 98 -15.75 16.88 0.93
C LEU A 98 -16.11 18.28 0.42
N GLU A 99 -17.40 18.63 0.41
CA GLU A 99 -17.84 19.96 -0.01
C GLU A 99 -17.28 21.06 0.90
N GLU A 100 -17.21 20.79 2.21
CA GLU A 100 -16.55 21.65 3.19
C GLU A 100 -15.05 21.77 2.91
N LEU A 101 -14.34 20.66 2.70
CA LEU A 101 -12.91 20.65 2.36
C LEU A 101 -12.60 21.41 1.05
N LEU A 102 -13.51 21.36 0.08
CA LEU A 102 -13.37 22.06 -1.19
C LEU A 102 -13.74 23.55 -1.10
N GLY A 103 -14.35 23.98 0.02
CA GLY A 103 -14.87 25.34 0.18
C GLY A 103 -16.03 25.66 -0.75
N VAL A 104 -16.87 24.67 -1.08
CA VAL A 104 -18.03 24.82 -1.98
C VAL A 104 -19.35 24.68 -1.23
N SER A 105 -20.43 25.19 -1.81
CA SER A 105 -21.76 25.11 -1.19
C SER A 105 -22.26 23.67 -1.08
N ALA A 106 -23.00 23.37 -0.02
CA ALA A 106 -23.65 22.08 0.17
C ALA A 106 -24.49 21.64 -1.06
N GLY A 107 -24.32 20.38 -1.43
CA GLY A 107 -24.90 19.74 -2.60
C GLY A 107 -24.31 20.17 -3.95
N TYR A 108 -23.28 21.03 -4.00
CA TYR A 108 -22.62 21.39 -5.26
C TYR A 108 -22.05 20.18 -5.97
N VAL A 109 -21.29 19.34 -5.25
CA VAL A 109 -20.62 18.17 -5.80
C VAL A 109 -21.67 17.14 -6.21
N SER A 110 -22.61 16.80 -5.32
CA SER A 110 -23.67 15.82 -5.61
C SER A 110 -24.50 16.15 -6.87
N ARG A 111 -24.82 17.42 -7.09
CA ARG A 111 -25.58 17.87 -8.28
C ARG A 111 -24.76 17.86 -9.57
N THR A 112 -23.44 17.88 -9.49
CA THR A 112 -22.54 18.05 -10.64
C THR A 112 -21.80 16.78 -11.06
N VAL A 113 -21.69 15.80 -10.16
CA VAL A 113 -21.14 14.47 -10.48
C VAL A 113 -22.20 13.48 -10.96
N ASN A 114 -23.49 13.79 -10.79
CA ASN A 114 -24.57 12.93 -11.26
C ASN A 114 -24.47 12.75 -12.80
N PRO A 115 -24.44 11.50 -13.32
CA PRO A 115 -24.35 11.20 -14.76
C PRO A 115 -25.44 11.87 -15.60
N ASP A 116 -26.63 12.09 -15.04
CA ASP A 116 -27.77 12.70 -15.72
C ASP A 116 -27.72 14.26 -15.68
N SER A 117 -26.73 14.84 -15.00
CA SER A 117 -26.59 16.28 -14.88
C SER A 117 -26.00 16.91 -16.15
N LYS A 118 -26.64 17.99 -16.61
CA LYS A 118 -26.06 18.85 -17.66
C LYS A 118 -24.88 19.70 -17.15
N LYS A 119 -24.65 19.74 -15.84
CA LYS A 119 -23.57 20.52 -15.21
C LYS A 119 -22.49 19.55 -14.74
N ARG A 120 -21.24 19.80 -15.14
CA ARG A 120 -20.06 19.04 -14.70
C ARG A 120 -19.29 19.82 -13.63
N LEU A 121 -18.50 19.10 -12.83
CA LEU A 121 -17.51 19.73 -11.96
C LEU A 121 -16.50 20.51 -12.81
N SER A 122 -16.07 21.68 -12.34
CA SER A 122 -14.97 22.38 -13.00
C SER A 122 -13.67 21.60 -12.82
N VAL A 123 -12.76 21.71 -13.78
CA VAL A 123 -11.43 21.06 -13.74
C VAL A 123 -10.65 21.48 -12.48
N ASP A 124 -10.85 22.72 -12.01
CA ASP A 124 -10.31 23.21 -10.75
C ASP A 124 -10.73 22.34 -9.55
N ILE A 125 -12.03 22.01 -9.47
CA ILE A 125 -12.57 21.19 -8.40
C ILE A 125 -12.11 19.74 -8.55
N VAL A 126 -12.09 19.19 -9.76
CA VAL A 126 -11.58 17.83 -10.01
C VAL A 126 -10.11 17.72 -9.57
N TRP A 127 -9.29 18.73 -9.85
CA TRP A 127 -7.91 18.79 -9.39
C TRP A 127 -7.81 18.90 -7.86
N LYS A 128 -8.63 19.72 -7.21
CA LYS A 128 -8.65 19.80 -5.74
C LYS A 128 -9.02 18.46 -5.11
N ILE A 129 -10.02 17.77 -5.67
CA ILE A 129 -10.39 16.40 -5.27
C ILE A 129 -9.18 15.48 -5.42
N SER A 130 -8.48 15.53 -6.55
CA SER A 130 -7.29 14.71 -6.78
C SER A 130 -6.18 15.00 -5.77
N ALA A 131 -6.00 16.27 -5.37
CA ALA A 131 -5.04 16.68 -4.35
C ALA A 131 -5.43 16.20 -2.95
N ILE A 132 -6.71 16.34 -2.56
CA ILE A 132 -7.25 15.88 -1.27
C ILE A 132 -7.03 14.37 -1.11
N PHE A 133 -7.36 13.60 -2.15
CA PHE A 133 -7.29 12.13 -2.12
C PHE A 133 -5.95 11.56 -2.61
N GLN A 134 -4.99 12.42 -2.96
CA GLN A 134 -3.67 12.03 -3.48
C GLN A 134 -3.76 11.01 -4.64
N VAL A 135 -4.63 11.30 -5.61
CA VAL A 135 -4.81 10.52 -6.84
C VAL A 135 -4.45 11.37 -8.06
N ASN A 136 -4.04 10.71 -9.14
CA ASN A 136 -3.86 11.40 -10.41
C ASN A 136 -5.24 11.80 -10.97
N VAL A 137 -5.35 13.00 -11.53
CA VAL A 137 -6.55 13.48 -12.23
C VAL A 137 -6.90 12.54 -13.39
N ASP A 138 -5.90 12.07 -14.14
CA ASP A 138 -6.13 11.18 -15.29
C ASP A 138 -6.70 9.83 -14.82
N ASP A 139 -6.22 9.29 -13.70
CA ASP A 139 -6.73 8.05 -13.11
C ASP A 139 -8.16 8.26 -12.58
N LEU A 140 -8.40 9.38 -11.89
CA LEU A 140 -9.71 9.73 -11.34
C LEU A 140 -10.80 9.84 -12.42
N LEU A 141 -10.43 10.24 -13.64
CA LEU A 141 -11.38 10.41 -14.74
C LEU A 141 -11.50 9.16 -15.63
N ASN A 142 -10.41 8.41 -15.84
CA ASN A 142 -10.33 7.40 -16.89
C ASN A 142 -10.22 5.95 -16.38
N ILE A 143 -9.90 5.74 -15.10
CA ILE A 143 -9.76 4.41 -14.51
C ILE A 143 -10.94 4.17 -13.57
N ASP A 144 -11.59 3.01 -13.69
CA ASP A 144 -12.63 2.60 -12.74
C ASP A 144 -11.99 2.07 -11.46
N PHE A 145 -12.04 2.84 -10.37
CA PHE A 145 -11.50 2.43 -9.07
C PHE A 145 -12.27 1.28 -8.42
N GLN A 146 -13.44 0.93 -8.96
CA GLN A 146 -14.20 -0.24 -8.52
C GLN A 146 -13.71 -1.53 -9.17
N VAL A 147 -12.99 -1.44 -10.29
CA VAL A 147 -12.41 -2.60 -10.96
C VAL A 147 -10.99 -2.84 -10.42
N PRO A 148 -10.73 -3.98 -9.76
CA PRO A 148 -9.39 -4.29 -9.30
C PRO A 148 -8.44 -4.40 -10.49
N THR A 149 -7.23 -3.84 -10.36
CA THR A 149 -6.17 -4.03 -11.36
C THR A 149 -5.85 -5.52 -11.49
N GLN A 150 -5.25 -5.94 -12.61
CA GLN A 150 -4.81 -7.34 -12.76
C GLN A 150 -3.87 -7.74 -11.61
N SER A 151 -2.93 -6.86 -11.23
CA SER A 151 -2.03 -7.10 -10.09
C SER A 151 -2.78 -7.29 -8.78
N LEU A 152 -3.80 -6.47 -8.49
CA LEU A 152 -4.64 -6.66 -7.30
C LEU A 152 -5.42 -7.99 -7.38
N SER A 153 -5.91 -8.34 -8.56
CA SER A 153 -6.61 -9.62 -8.78
C SER A 153 -5.69 -10.83 -8.57
N ASP A 154 -4.44 -10.74 -9.02
CA ASP A 154 -3.41 -11.77 -8.84
C ASP A 154 -3.07 -11.94 -7.35
N VAL A 155 -2.89 -10.83 -6.62
CA VAL A 155 -2.65 -10.87 -5.17
C VAL A 155 -3.86 -11.45 -4.44
N ILE A 156 -5.10 -11.07 -4.80
CA ILE A 156 -6.32 -11.66 -4.21
C ILE A 156 -6.38 -13.18 -4.48
N ALA A 157 -6.07 -13.62 -5.70
CA ALA A 157 -6.04 -15.04 -6.04
C ALA A 157 -4.97 -15.79 -5.24
N PHE A 158 -3.80 -15.19 -5.07
CA PHE A 158 -2.73 -15.70 -4.23
C PHE A 158 -3.18 -15.87 -2.78
N PHE A 159 -3.76 -14.85 -2.14
CA PHE A 159 -4.26 -14.94 -0.77
C PHE A 159 -5.36 -16.00 -0.60
N LYS A 160 -6.24 -16.18 -1.59
CA LYS A 160 -7.26 -17.24 -1.57
C LYS A 160 -6.61 -18.62 -1.55
N LYS A 161 -5.61 -18.85 -2.40
CA LYS A 161 -4.86 -20.12 -2.44
C LYS A 161 -4.09 -20.35 -1.14
N LEU A 162 -3.35 -19.35 -0.67
CA LEU A 162 -2.55 -19.44 0.56
C LEU A 162 -3.43 -19.73 1.79
N LYS A 163 -4.60 -19.10 1.88
CA LYS A 163 -5.57 -19.39 2.96
C LYS A 163 -6.10 -20.81 2.85
N GLN A 164 -6.49 -21.25 1.65
CA GLN A 164 -6.97 -22.63 1.45
C GLN A 164 -5.90 -23.64 1.88
N GLU A 165 -4.65 -23.43 1.46
CA GLU A 165 -3.53 -24.30 1.82
C GLU A 165 -3.24 -24.29 3.34
N THR A 166 -3.49 -23.16 4.01
CA THR A 166 -3.43 -23.03 5.48
C THR A 166 -4.57 -23.80 6.17
N ASP A 167 -5.82 -23.63 5.71
CA ASP A 167 -6.99 -24.31 6.28
C ASP A 167 -6.92 -25.85 6.08
N GLU A 168 -6.32 -26.29 4.97
CA GLU A 168 -6.11 -27.71 4.66
C GLU A 168 -4.86 -28.29 5.36
N ALA A 169 -4.16 -27.47 6.16
CA ALA A 169 -2.91 -27.82 6.83
C ALA A 169 -1.84 -28.40 5.88
N THR A 170 -1.81 -27.90 4.63
CA THR A 170 -0.74 -28.21 3.66
C THR A 170 0.41 -27.23 3.79
N ILE A 171 0.15 -26.03 4.30
CA ILE A 171 1.15 -25.07 4.76
C ILE A 171 1.06 -24.97 6.28
N HIS A 172 2.21 -25.09 6.94
CA HIS A 172 2.32 -24.95 8.38
C HIS A 172 3.01 -23.63 8.72
N TRP A 173 2.34 -22.85 9.57
CA TRP A 173 2.86 -21.58 10.04
C TRP A 173 3.56 -21.77 11.38
N THR A 174 4.74 -21.16 11.50
CA THR A 174 5.53 -21.10 12.72
C THR A 174 5.40 -19.71 13.32
N ASN A 175 4.99 -19.62 14.58
CA ASN A 175 5.00 -18.38 15.33
C ASN A 175 6.45 -18.02 15.69
N GLN A 176 6.92 -16.90 15.16
CA GLN A 176 8.27 -16.36 15.36
C GLN A 176 8.34 -15.37 16.53
N GLY A 177 7.21 -15.10 17.18
CA GLY A 177 7.05 -14.13 18.26
C GLY A 177 6.93 -12.67 17.78
N ASN A 178 6.56 -11.78 18.71
CA ASN A 178 6.56 -10.32 18.53
C ASN A 178 7.31 -9.56 19.63
N LYS A 179 7.79 -10.26 20.67
CA LYS A 179 8.21 -9.56 21.87
C LYS A 179 9.47 -8.78 21.57
N LYS A 180 9.58 -7.59 22.16
CA LYS A 180 10.82 -6.78 22.28
C LYS A 180 12.03 -7.55 22.86
N GLU A 181 11.96 -8.84 23.04
CA GLU A 181 13.00 -9.70 23.58
C GLU A 181 13.47 -10.73 22.53
N ASP A 182 12.58 -11.12 21.60
CA ASP A 182 12.80 -12.16 20.58
C ASP A 182 12.85 -11.55 19.17
N TYR A 183 13.52 -10.40 19.02
CA TYR A 183 13.59 -9.67 17.75
C TYR A 183 13.89 -10.61 16.58
N VAL A 184 12.92 -10.77 15.67
CA VAL A 184 13.15 -11.48 14.40
C VAL A 184 14.08 -10.60 13.58
N GLY A 185 15.39 -10.85 13.69
CA GLY A 185 16.46 -9.90 13.35
C GLY A 185 16.44 -9.34 11.93
N ILE A 186 15.70 -9.96 11.01
CA ILE A 186 15.50 -9.48 9.63
C ILE A 186 14.56 -8.26 9.53
N PHE A 187 13.65 -8.07 10.49
CA PHE A 187 12.67 -6.97 10.50
C PHE A 187 13.08 -5.79 11.38
N PHE A 188 14.15 -5.91 12.16
CA PHE A 188 14.54 -4.94 13.17
C PHE A 188 15.98 -4.50 13.01
N LYS A 189 16.22 -3.20 13.20
CA LYS A 189 17.57 -2.62 13.25
C LYS A 189 17.88 -2.10 14.64
N GLU A 190 19.06 -2.44 15.14
CA GLU A 190 19.61 -1.86 16.37
C GLU A 190 19.90 -0.37 16.14
N LEU A 191 19.39 0.50 17.02
CA LEU A 191 19.69 1.92 17.01
C LEU A 191 20.99 2.14 17.79
N GLU A 192 21.97 2.83 17.16
CA GLU A 192 23.19 3.25 17.84
C GLU A 192 22.85 4.17 19.04
N GLU A 193 23.43 3.86 20.20
CA GLU A 193 23.11 4.49 21.48
C GLU A 193 23.35 6.00 21.49
N SER A 194 22.39 6.74 22.05
CA SER A 194 22.59 8.12 22.53
C SER A 194 22.30 8.29 24.03
N GLY A 195 22.15 7.19 24.78
CA GLY A 195 21.81 7.21 26.21
C GLY A 195 22.78 6.41 27.07
N LEU A 196 23.19 6.97 28.21
CA LEU A 196 24.15 6.47 29.21
C LEU A 196 23.73 5.17 29.95
N ASP A 197 22.78 4.42 29.40
CA ASP A 197 22.04 3.35 30.08
C ASP A 197 22.57 1.94 29.69
N GLY A 198 23.13 1.77 28.48
CA GLY A 198 23.55 0.45 28.00
C GLY A 198 22.42 -0.41 27.42
N THR A 199 21.17 0.07 27.48
CA THR A 199 20.02 -0.62 26.89
C THR A 199 19.98 -0.43 25.37
N LYS A 200 20.24 -1.53 24.65
CA LYS A 200 20.03 -1.63 23.20
C LYS A 200 18.58 -1.35 22.83
N ARG A 201 18.35 -0.44 21.89
CA ARG A 201 17.02 -0.11 21.36
C ARG A 201 16.92 -0.59 19.93
N TYR A 202 15.83 -1.23 19.57
CA TYR A 202 15.57 -1.71 18.22
C TYR A 202 14.39 -0.98 17.60
N ARG A 203 14.43 -0.76 16.29
CA ARG A 203 13.30 -0.21 15.51
C ARG A 203 12.96 -1.11 14.35
N TYR A 204 11.66 -1.23 14.09
CA TYR A 204 11.14 -1.86 12.88
C TYR A 204 11.76 -1.20 11.63
N ALA A 205 12.39 -2.01 10.80
CA ALA A 205 13.18 -1.59 9.64
C ALA A 205 13.23 -2.71 8.58
N PRO A 206 12.08 -3.15 8.04
CA PRO A 206 11.99 -4.28 7.09
C PRO A 206 12.78 -4.04 5.80
N ASN A 207 13.07 -2.78 5.46
CA ASN A 207 13.83 -2.35 4.29
C ASN A 207 15.25 -1.86 4.65
N GLY A 208 15.80 -2.23 5.82
CA GLY A 208 17.16 -1.88 6.23
C GLY A 208 17.34 -0.43 6.71
N PHE A 209 16.33 0.41 6.46
CA PHE A 209 16.25 1.77 6.96
C PHE A 209 15.19 1.84 8.07
N ALA A 210 15.58 2.41 9.21
CA ALA A 210 14.64 2.82 10.24
C ALA A 210 13.71 3.89 9.64
N SER A 211 12.57 3.48 9.09
CA SER A 211 11.65 4.37 8.38
C SER A 211 11.23 5.51 9.31
N VAL A 212 11.60 6.74 8.93
CA VAL A 212 11.17 7.96 9.64
C VAL A 212 9.75 8.36 9.19
N THR A 213 9.23 7.74 8.12
CA THR A 213 7.99 8.15 7.42
C THR A 213 6.86 7.13 7.46
N LYS A 214 7.14 5.82 7.56
CA LYS A 214 6.17 4.76 7.91
C LYS A 214 6.43 4.36 9.36
N ALA A 215 5.88 5.13 10.30
CA ALA A 215 5.79 4.71 11.69
C ALA A 215 4.68 3.66 11.80
N VAL A 216 5.06 2.39 11.62
CA VAL A 216 4.22 1.23 11.87
C VAL A 216 4.84 0.40 12.99
N GLU A 217 4.00 -0.13 13.88
CA GLU A 217 4.40 -0.98 15.00
C GLU A 217 3.73 -2.35 14.87
N LEU A 218 4.40 -3.42 15.34
CA LEU A 218 3.77 -4.73 15.41
C LEU A 218 2.65 -4.74 16.45
N THR A 219 1.52 -5.29 16.07
CA THR A 219 0.37 -5.50 16.98
C THR A 219 0.25 -6.93 17.49
N ASP A 220 0.90 -7.87 16.80
CA ASP A 220 0.83 -9.30 17.09
C ASP A 220 2.11 -10.01 16.61
N ASP A 221 2.23 -11.31 16.92
CA ASP A 221 3.33 -12.20 16.53
C ASP A 221 3.58 -12.20 15.02
N ILE A 222 4.85 -12.35 14.65
CA ILE A 222 5.25 -12.61 13.28
C ILE A 222 5.07 -14.09 13.00
N PHE A 223 4.47 -14.43 11.87
CA PHE A 223 4.29 -15.81 11.44
C PHE A 223 5.12 -16.08 10.19
N SER A 224 5.84 -17.21 10.17
CA SER A 224 6.53 -17.64 8.95
C SER A 224 6.04 -19.00 8.45
N ALA A 225 6.12 -19.22 7.14
CA ALA A 225 5.78 -20.49 6.52
C ALA A 225 6.63 -20.74 5.28
N GLU A 226 7.18 -21.95 5.17
CA GLU A 226 7.85 -22.41 3.96
C GLU A 226 6.82 -22.75 2.88
N THR A 227 6.96 -22.18 1.69
CA THR A 227 6.03 -22.38 0.58
C THR A 227 6.77 -22.70 -0.73
N SER A 228 6.04 -23.02 -1.80
CA SER A 228 6.65 -23.27 -3.11
C SER A 228 7.37 -22.06 -3.71
N ILE A 229 7.14 -20.85 -3.17
CA ILE A 229 7.83 -19.63 -3.61
C ILE A 229 8.91 -19.19 -2.61
N GLY A 230 9.18 -19.97 -1.57
CA GLY A 230 10.14 -19.66 -0.50
C GLY A 230 9.45 -19.34 0.84
N GLU A 231 10.25 -18.93 1.82
CA GLU A 231 9.76 -18.60 3.15
C GLU A 231 8.99 -17.28 3.13
N LEU A 232 7.74 -17.33 3.59
CA LEU A 232 6.87 -16.17 3.72
C LEU A 232 6.81 -15.71 5.18
N PHE A 233 6.65 -14.41 5.38
CA PHE A 233 6.45 -13.79 6.68
C PHE A 233 5.20 -12.91 6.67
N LEU A 234 4.25 -13.20 7.55
CA LEU A 234 3.02 -12.44 7.74
C LEU A 234 3.09 -11.64 9.03
N LEU A 235 2.90 -10.33 8.92
CA LEU A 235 3.00 -9.37 10.02
C LEU A 235 1.65 -8.67 10.21
N SER A 236 1.22 -8.50 11.46
CA SER A 236 0.13 -7.60 11.84
C SER A 236 0.72 -6.31 12.41
N LEU A 237 0.22 -5.17 11.92
CA LEU A 237 0.82 -3.87 12.13
C LEU A 237 -0.24 -2.82 12.46
N GLU A 238 0.14 -1.78 13.20
CA GLU A 238 -0.64 -0.56 13.42
C GLU A 238 0.17 0.64 12.95
N ASN A 239 -0.42 1.53 12.16
CA ASN A 239 0.24 2.76 11.75
C ASN A 239 0.12 3.87 12.82
N GLN A 240 0.87 4.96 12.65
CA GLN A 240 0.82 6.13 13.54
C GLN A 240 -0.55 6.79 13.73
N PHE A 241 -1.56 6.43 12.94
CA PHE A 241 -2.93 6.92 13.03
C PHE A 241 -3.87 5.94 13.76
N GLY A 242 -3.34 4.82 14.27
CA GLY A 242 -4.12 3.78 14.93
C GLY A 242 -4.84 2.83 13.96
N GLU A 243 -4.46 2.82 12.69
CA GLU A 243 -5.06 1.92 11.70
C GLU A 243 -4.31 0.59 11.67
N ASN A 244 -5.04 -0.50 11.91
CA ASN A 244 -4.52 -1.85 11.77
C ASN A 244 -4.38 -2.27 10.30
N GLY A 245 -3.31 -2.98 10.00
CA GLY A 245 -3.01 -3.53 8.67
C GLY A 245 -2.10 -4.75 8.75
N TYR A 246 -1.75 -5.26 7.58
CA TYR A 246 -0.92 -6.44 7.41
C TYR A 246 0.12 -6.21 6.32
N GLU A 247 1.29 -6.80 6.52
CA GLU A 247 2.32 -6.90 5.50
C GLU A 247 2.72 -8.36 5.32
N LEU A 248 2.90 -8.77 4.06
CA LEU A 248 3.38 -10.08 3.69
C LEU A 248 4.70 -9.92 2.95
N TYR A 249 5.74 -10.54 3.48
CA TYR A 249 7.08 -10.57 2.91
C TYR A 249 7.44 -11.96 2.43
N ARG A 250 8.32 -12.02 1.44
CA ARG A 250 9.04 -13.21 1.03
C ARG A 250 10.50 -13.03 1.38
N TYR A 251 11.09 -14.01 2.05
CA TYR A 251 12.53 -14.07 2.24
C TYR A 251 13.20 -14.51 0.95
N THR A 252 14.10 -13.68 0.44
CA THR A 252 14.85 -13.97 -0.80
C THR A 252 16.17 -14.66 -0.53
N GLY A 253 16.67 -14.58 0.70
CA GLY A 253 18.01 -15.06 1.04
C GLY A 253 19.09 -14.40 0.19
N ARG A 254 20.35 -14.68 0.51
CA ARG A 254 21.51 -14.09 -0.16
C ARG A 254 21.74 -14.70 -1.56
N GLU A 255 20.80 -14.57 -2.49
CA GLU A 255 20.98 -15.00 -3.89
C GLU A 255 21.94 -14.09 -4.68
N ASN A 256 22.32 -12.92 -4.15
CA ASN A 256 23.32 -12.04 -4.78
C ASN A 256 24.75 -12.32 -4.31
N TYR A 257 25.31 -13.46 -4.72
CA TYR A 257 26.77 -13.60 -4.83
C TYR A 257 27.26 -12.83 -6.06
N GLY A 258 27.31 -11.50 -5.96
CA GLY A 258 28.03 -10.67 -6.92
C GLY A 258 27.31 -9.41 -7.37
N SER A 259 27.19 -8.42 -6.49
CA SER A 259 27.46 -7.04 -6.87
C SER A 259 27.74 -6.21 -5.63
N SER A 260 28.70 -5.31 -5.78
CA SER A 260 29.15 -4.37 -4.78
C SER A 260 28.05 -3.34 -4.45
N TYR A 261 27.90 -2.99 -3.17
CA TYR A 261 27.20 -1.79 -2.70
C TYR A 261 25.75 -1.62 -3.22
N ASP A 262 24.87 -2.56 -2.92
CA ASP A 262 23.44 -2.25 -2.97
C ASP A 262 22.75 -2.69 -1.67
N ASP A 263 22.02 -1.75 -1.09
CA ASP A 263 21.28 -1.80 0.19
C ASP A 263 20.02 -2.69 0.07
N SER A 264 20.08 -3.79 -0.70
CA SER A 264 18.94 -4.67 -0.92
C SER A 264 18.73 -5.56 0.29
N THR A 265 17.61 -5.37 1.00
CA THR A 265 17.19 -6.28 2.06
C THR A 265 16.92 -7.68 1.53
N ASP A 266 17.14 -8.71 2.36
CA ASP A 266 16.82 -10.11 2.06
C ASP A 266 15.29 -10.39 2.03
N LEU A 267 14.48 -9.35 1.82
CA LEU A 267 13.02 -9.35 1.94
C LEU A 267 12.39 -8.62 0.75
N ASP A 268 11.50 -9.33 0.06
CA ASP A 268 10.60 -8.77 -0.94
C ASP A 268 9.22 -8.53 -0.31
N LEU A 269 8.72 -7.30 -0.36
CA LEU A 269 7.34 -7.00 0.02
C LEU A 269 6.39 -7.51 -1.07
N ILE A 270 5.61 -8.55 -0.76
CA ILE A 270 4.55 -9.05 -1.66
C ILE A 270 3.35 -8.11 -1.61
N CYS A 271 2.96 -7.70 -0.41
CA CYS A 271 1.74 -6.93 -0.20
C CYS A 271 1.79 -6.15 1.10
N SER A 272 1.33 -4.90 1.06
CA SER A 272 0.98 -4.10 2.24
C SER A 272 -0.46 -3.64 2.14
N THR A 273 -1.28 -3.91 3.16
CA THR A 273 -2.67 -3.43 3.16
C THR A 273 -2.75 -1.91 3.33
N PHE A 274 -1.67 -1.27 3.79
CA PHE A 274 -1.57 0.19 3.83
C PHE A 274 -1.43 0.80 2.42
N ASP A 275 -0.89 0.03 1.48
CA ASP A 275 -0.76 0.44 0.07
C ASP A 275 -2.01 0.05 -0.74
N ASP A 276 -2.86 -0.85 -0.21
CA ASP A 276 -4.15 -1.19 -0.80
C ASP A 276 -5.20 -0.11 -0.59
N LYS A 277 -5.16 0.83 -1.53
CA LYS A 277 -6.20 1.83 -1.71
C LYS A 277 -7.61 1.18 -1.71
N SER A 278 -7.84 0.04 -2.35
CA SER A 278 -9.20 -0.52 -2.46
C SER A 278 -9.79 -1.08 -1.15
N ASN A 279 -8.95 -1.29 -0.12
CA ASN A 279 -9.29 -1.99 1.13
C ASN A 279 -9.80 -3.45 0.93
N THR A 280 -9.62 -4.01 -0.26
CA THR A 280 -10.04 -5.37 -0.61
C THR A 280 -9.08 -6.40 -0.02
N LEU A 281 -7.78 -6.09 0.01
CA LEU A 281 -6.72 -6.93 0.55
C LEU A 281 -6.81 -7.04 2.06
N LYS A 282 -7.20 -5.97 2.76
CA LYS A 282 -7.33 -6.00 4.22
C LYS A 282 -8.21 -7.16 4.70
N GLY A 283 -9.41 -7.30 4.13
CA GLY A 283 -10.31 -8.40 4.50
C GLY A 283 -9.75 -9.79 4.15
N LYS A 284 -8.95 -9.91 3.08
CA LYS A 284 -8.30 -11.17 2.70
C LYS A 284 -7.14 -11.52 3.63
N CYS A 285 -6.33 -10.53 4.01
CA CYS A 285 -5.28 -10.68 5.01
C CYS A 285 -5.85 -11.01 6.39
N ASP A 286 -6.95 -10.36 6.81
CA ASP A 286 -7.67 -10.66 8.05
C ASP A 286 -8.12 -12.13 8.11
N GLU A 287 -8.72 -12.62 7.01
CA GLU A 287 -9.15 -14.02 6.89
C GLU A 287 -7.97 -15.00 6.97
N LEU A 288 -6.86 -14.69 6.30
CA LEU A 288 -5.64 -15.49 6.38
C LEU A 288 -5.06 -15.48 7.79
N PHE A 289 -4.87 -14.31 8.40
CA PHE A 289 -4.27 -14.18 9.73
C PHE A 289 -5.06 -14.94 10.80
N LYS A 290 -6.39 -14.90 10.74
CA LYS A 290 -7.26 -15.71 11.61
C LYS A 290 -7.09 -17.21 11.39
N SER A 291 -6.94 -17.64 10.14
CA SER A 291 -6.64 -19.04 9.81
C SER A 291 -5.27 -19.45 10.35
N VAL A 292 -4.24 -18.63 10.15
CA VAL A 292 -2.90 -18.84 10.72
C VAL A 292 -2.95 -19.02 12.24
N LYS A 293 -3.60 -18.10 12.96
CA LYS A 293 -3.77 -18.21 14.42
C LYS A 293 -4.56 -19.45 14.85
N LEU A 294 -5.56 -19.86 14.07
CA LEU A 294 -6.33 -21.08 14.36
C LEU A 294 -5.45 -22.33 14.25
N HIS A 295 -4.54 -22.35 13.27
CA HIS A 295 -3.72 -23.50 12.91
C HIS A 295 -2.28 -23.45 13.46
N GLU A 296 -1.88 -22.38 14.18
CA GLU A 296 -0.51 -22.24 14.73
C GLU A 296 -0.16 -23.34 15.75
N SER A 297 -1.18 -23.91 16.39
CA SER A 297 -1.04 -24.99 17.38
C SER A 297 -1.34 -26.38 16.80
N ASP A 298 -1.55 -26.48 15.49
CA ASP A 298 -1.86 -27.75 14.86
C ASP A 298 -0.66 -28.72 14.95
N PHE A 299 -0.98 -29.99 15.14
CA PHE A 299 0.02 -31.03 15.26
C PHE A 299 0.65 -31.33 13.88
N VAL A 300 1.93 -30.99 13.74
CA VAL A 300 2.69 -31.25 12.50
C VAL A 300 3.17 -32.70 12.47
N ILE A 301 2.70 -33.45 11.47
CA ILE A 301 3.15 -34.82 11.20
C ILE A 301 4.13 -34.77 10.02
N SER A 302 5.31 -35.37 10.15
CA SER A 302 6.23 -35.48 9.02
C SER A 302 5.59 -36.28 7.88
N GLU A 303 5.88 -35.95 6.62
CA GLU A 303 5.33 -36.72 5.48
C GLU A 303 5.68 -38.22 5.55
N SER A 304 6.85 -38.56 6.11
CA SER A 304 7.21 -39.95 6.39
C SER A 304 6.27 -40.61 7.41
N ALA A 305 5.93 -39.93 8.51
CA ALA A 305 5.00 -40.44 9.51
C ALA A 305 3.56 -40.49 8.98
N LYS A 306 3.15 -39.49 8.20
CA LYS A 306 1.83 -39.45 7.53
C LYS A 306 1.66 -40.62 6.56
N SER A 307 2.68 -40.90 5.73
CA SER A 307 2.70 -42.06 4.84
C SER A 307 2.61 -43.39 5.59
N LEU A 308 3.30 -43.53 6.73
CA LEU A 308 3.21 -44.72 7.57
C LEU A 308 1.82 -44.88 8.20
N ILE A 309 1.24 -43.80 8.73
CA ILE A 309 -0.12 -43.78 9.28
C ILE A 309 -1.14 -44.13 8.19
N ASP A 310 -1.03 -43.54 7.00
CA ASP A 310 -1.92 -43.82 5.87
C ASP A 310 -1.82 -45.26 5.40
N ARG A 311 -0.61 -45.83 5.35
CA ARG A 311 -0.39 -47.25 5.02
C ARG A 311 -1.05 -48.17 6.05
N TYR A 312 -0.95 -47.82 7.33
CA TYR A 312 -1.58 -48.57 8.41
C TYR A 312 -3.11 -48.49 8.37
N LEU A 313 -3.67 -47.29 8.14
CA LEU A 313 -5.12 -47.07 8.08
C LEU A 313 -5.75 -47.61 6.79
N ASN A 314 -5.00 -47.63 5.68
CA ASN A 314 -5.46 -48.08 4.36
C ASN A 314 -4.62 -49.22 3.76
N PRO A 315 -4.58 -50.41 4.39
CA PRO A 315 -3.69 -51.50 3.98
C PRO A 315 -3.95 -52.00 2.55
N LYS A 316 -5.16 -51.78 2.01
CA LYS A 316 -5.53 -52.21 0.65
C LYS A 316 -5.13 -51.23 -0.47
N LYS A 317 -4.76 -49.97 -0.15
CA LYS A 317 -4.25 -48.99 -1.15
C LYS A 317 -2.76 -49.21 -1.46
N SER A 318 -2.01 -49.85 -0.57
CA SER A 318 -0.57 -50.07 -0.68
C SER A 318 -0.17 -51.11 -1.75
N ASN A 319 -1.08 -51.97 -2.20
CA ASN A 319 -0.75 -53.10 -3.08
C ASN A 319 -0.72 -52.74 -4.58
N ALA A 320 -0.80 -51.44 -4.93
CA ALA A 320 -0.91 -51.02 -6.32
C ALA A 320 0.30 -50.25 -6.87
N ALA A 321 1.37 -49.98 -6.09
CA ALA A 321 2.47 -49.16 -6.59
C ALA A 321 3.91 -49.59 -6.26
N ASP A 322 4.18 -50.35 -5.19
CA ASP A 322 5.56 -50.69 -4.85
C ASP A 322 5.87 -52.16 -5.09
N GLY A 323 6.63 -52.43 -6.15
CA GLY A 323 7.19 -53.73 -6.50
C GLY A 323 8.31 -54.16 -5.56
N PHE A 324 8.01 -54.33 -4.27
CA PHE A 324 8.92 -54.96 -3.31
C PHE A 324 8.21 -56.08 -2.54
N MET A 325 8.62 -57.31 -2.89
CA MET A 325 8.54 -58.56 -2.14
C MET A 325 7.14 -59.07 -1.77
N ASN A 326 6.65 -60.01 -2.59
CA ASN A 326 5.72 -61.05 -2.16
C ASN A 326 6.35 -61.83 -0.99
N ILE A 327 5.75 -61.75 0.20
CA ILE A 327 5.90 -62.81 1.20
C ILE A 327 4.85 -63.87 0.82
N PRO A 328 5.22 -65.14 0.57
CA PRO A 328 4.23 -66.16 0.29
C PRO A 328 3.43 -66.47 1.55
N ASP A 329 2.11 -66.33 1.45
CA ASP A 329 1.16 -66.96 2.37
C ASP A 329 1.23 -68.48 2.17
N SER A 330 2.09 -69.15 2.92
CA SER A 330 1.94 -70.58 3.22
C SER A 330 2.90 -71.00 4.34
N ILE A 331 2.39 -71.06 5.57
CA ILE A 331 2.83 -72.09 6.52
C ILE A 331 1.58 -72.89 6.84
N ASP A 332 1.43 -74.01 6.12
CA ASP A 332 0.63 -75.14 6.55
C ASP A 332 1.26 -75.68 7.84
N GLU A 333 0.66 -75.38 8.99
CA GLU A 333 0.87 -76.16 10.20
C GLU A 333 -0.20 -77.28 10.27
N GLU A 334 0.01 -78.32 9.47
CA GLU A 334 -0.45 -79.66 9.87
C GLU A 334 0.69 -80.32 10.68
N LEU A 335 0.52 -80.38 12.00
CA LEU A 335 1.24 -81.36 12.83
C LEU A 335 0.24 -82.41 13.33
N PRO A 336 0.47 -83.71 13.05
CA PRO A 336 -0.39 -84.76 13.55
C PRO A 336 -0.05 -85.12 14.99
N PHE A 337 -1.10 -85.57 15.69
CA PHE A 337 -1.05 -86.25 16.97
C PHE A 337 -0.20 -87.52 16.94
N ASN A 338 0.73 -87.61 17.91
CA ASN A 338 1.19 -88.74 18.75
C ASN A 338 2.70 -88.85 18.88
#